data_AF-A0A653DUS6-F1
#
_entry.id   AF-A0A653DUS6-F1
#
_cell.length_a   1.000
_cell.length_b   1.000
_cell.length_c   1.000
_cell.angle_alpha   90.00
_cell.angle_beta   90.00
_cell.angle_gamma   90.00
#
_symmetry.space_group_name_H-M   'P 1'
#
loop_
_entity.id
_entity.type
_entity.pdbx_description
1 polymer ?
#
loop_
_entity_poly.entity_id
_entity_poly.type
_entity_poly.pdbx_seq_one_letter_code
_entity_poly.pdbx_strand_id
1 'polypeptide(L)'
;MTSQNEEAEELMRKIEKEEDQIAFEEPDKKYFHHCIVNLVIGTLYCSKGNYEFGISRIMKSLEPYNKKLGTDTWFYTKRCFLSLIENMTKHMIVMKDAVIQECIQFLENCELHGKTVKTSANGSFFEENDAPDGKETVTYEARKLKCILLKLLNFEN
;
A
#
# COMPACT_ATOMS: atom_id res chain seq x y z
N MET A 1 -9.34 -15.75 22.79
CA MET A 1 -8.78 -14.72 21.90
C MET A 1 -8.37 -15.26 20.52
N THR A 2 -8.24 -16.57 20.32
CA THR A 2 -7.89 -17.17 19.01
C THR A 2 -9.07 -17.35 18.05
N SER A 3 -10.29 -17.66 18.51
CA SER A 3 -11.40 -17.93 17.56
C SER A 3 -11.82 -16.71 16.75
N GLN A 4 -11.70 -15.49 17.28
CA GLN A 4 -12.04 -14.27 16.54
C GLN A 4 -11.09 -14.01 15.36
N ASN A 5 -9.82 -14.44 15.47
CA ASN A 5 -8.87 -14.34 14.36
C ASN A 5 -9.19 -15.36 13.26
N GLU A 6 -9.59 -16.58 13.65
CA GLU A 6 -10.04 -17.63 12.73
C GLU A 6 -11.32 -17.21 12.01
N GLU A 7 -12.28 -16.65 12.73
CA GLU A 7 -13.53 -16.09 12.17
C GLU A 7 -13.24 -14.95 11.19
N ALA A 8 -12.32 -14.04 11.52
CA ALA A 8 -11.90 -12.97 10.63
C ALA A 8 -11.23 -13.50 9.36
N GLU A 9 -10.37 -14.52 9.49
CA GLU A 9 -9.70 -15.15 8.34
C GLU A 9 -10.71 -15.88 7.45
N GLU A 10 -11.68 -16.58 8.03
CA GLU A 10 -12.75 -17.24 7.28
C GLU A 10 -13.61 -16.21 6.52
N LEU A 11 -13.94 -15.09 7.15
CA LEU A 11 -14.66 -13.99 6.50
C LEU A 11 -13.86 -13.40 5.34
N MET A 12 -12.56 -13.16 5.53
CA MET A 12 -11.69 -12.66 4.45
C MET A 12 -11.63 -13.63 3.27
N ARG A 13 -11.54 -14.95 3.52
CA ARG A 13 -11.56 -15.97 2.47
C ARG A 13 -12.89 -16.02 1.72
N LYS A 14 -14.01 -15.78 2.41
CA LYS A 14 -15.33 -15.66 1.77
C LYS A 14 -15.38 -14.45 0.85
N ILE A 15 -14.93 -13.27 1.33
CA ILE A 15 -14.87 -12.05 0.51
C ILE A 15 -14.00 -12.24 -0.73
N GLU A 16 -12.82 -12.84 -0.58
CA GLU A 16 -11.89 -13.10 -1.70
C GLU A 16 -12.55 -13.98 -2.77
N LYS A 17 -13.18 -15.10 -2.37
CA LYS A 17 -13.87 -16.00 -3.30
C LYS A 17 -15.04 -15.35 -4.03
N GLU A 18 -15.85 -14.57 -3.31
CA GLU A 18 -16.99 -13.86 -3.90
C GLU A 18 -16.52 -12.75 -4.85
N GLU A 19 -15.49 -11.98 -4.48
CA GLU A 19 -14.93 -10.97 -5.37
C GLU A 19 -14.30 -11.60 -6.62
N ASP A 20 -13.61 -12.74 -6.51
CA ASP A 20 -13.03 -13.46 -7.65
C ASP A 20 -14.11 -14.03 -8.58
N GLN A 21 -15.18 -14.59 -8.02
CA GLN A 21 -16.31 -15.13 -8.81
C GLN A 21 -17.01 -14.01 -9.59
N ILE A 22 -17.37 -12.92 -8.92
CA ILE A 22 -18.07 -11.82 -9.59
C ILE A 22 -17.12 -11.08 -10.54
N ALA A 23 -15.82 -11.00 -10.25
CA ALA A 23 -14.84 -10.44 -11.20
C ALA A 23 -14.72 -11.26 -12.49
N PHE A 24 -15.03 -12.56 -12.46
CA PHE A 24 -15.13 -13.40 -13.66
C PHE A 24 -16.43 -13.15 -14.43
N GLU A 25 -17.55 -12.94 -13.73
CA GLU A 25 -18.87 -12.68 -14.33
C GLU A 25 -19.00 -11.25 -14.88
N GLU A 26 -18.47 -10.25 -14.17
CA GLU A 26 -18.55 -8.81 -14.46
C GLU A 26 -17.15 -8.16 -14.43
N PRO A 27 -16.29 -8.37 -15.46
CA PRO A 27 -14.88 -7.96 -15.43
C PRO A 27 -14.65 -6.43 -15.40
N ASP A 28 -15.63 -5.65 -15.88
CA ASP A 28 -15.58 -4.19 -15.99
C ASP A 28 -15.92 -3.48 -14.67
N LYS A 29 -16.53 -4.19 -13.71
CA LYS A 29 -16.90 -3.61 -12.43
C LYS A 29 -15.72 -3.68 -11.46
N LYS A 30 -15.57 -2.61 -10.67
CA LYS A 30 -14.49 -2.51 -9.67
C LYS A 30 -15.04 -2.89 -8.30
N TYR A 31 -14.46 -3.92 -7.71
CA TYR A 31 -14.72 -4.35 -6.33
C TYR A 31 -13.58 -3.88 -5.44
N PHE A 32 -13.83 -3.56 -4.17
CA PHE A 32 -12.82 -3.02 -3.27
C PHE A 32 -12.88 -3.58 -1.85
N HIS A 33 -13.78 -4.52 -1.54
CA HIS A 33 -13.95 -5.00 -0.18
C HIS A 33 -12.69 -5.71 0.33
N HIS A 34 -12.12 -6.65 -0.45
CA HIS A 34 -10.89 -7.33 -0.03
C HIS A 34 -9.70 -6.35 0.10
N CYS A 35 -9.62 -5.37 -0.80
CA CYS A 35 -8.63 -4.29 -0.76
C CYS A 35 -8.77 -3.45 0.53
N ILE A 36 -9.96 -2.94 0.83
CA ILE A 36 -10.23 -2.11 2.00
C ILE A 36 -9.95 -2.88 3.29
N VAL A 37 -10.38 -4.15 3.38
CA VAL A 37 -10.12 -4.99 4.56
C VAL A 37 -8.62 -5.18 4.78
N ASN A 38 -7.85 -5.50 3.74
CA ASN A 38 -6.39 -5.62 3.87
C ASN A 38 -5.71 -4.28 4.22
N LEU A 39 -6.19 -3.14 3.69
CA LEU A 39 -5.68 -1.82 4.06
C LEU A 39 -5.90 -1.50 5.54
N VAL A 40 -7.10 -1.76 6.04
CA VAL A 40 -7.46 -1.51 7.45
C VAL A 40 -6.67 -2.42 8.38
N ILE A 41 -6.57 -3.73 8.07
CA ILE A 41 -5.77 -4.68 8.85
C ILE A 41 -4.29 -4.28 8.81
N GLY A 42 -3.74 -3.96 7.64
CA GLY A 42 -2.36 -3.55 7.49
C GLY A 42 -2.04 -2.31 8.34
N THR A 43 -2.92 -1.31 8.29
CA THR A 43 -2.80 -0.08 9.09
C THR A 43 -2.87 -0.37 10.59
N LEU A 44 -3.80 -1.23 11.01
CA LEU A 44 -3.93 -1.64 12.42
C LEU A 44 -2.63 -2.30 12.91
N TYR A 45 -2.07 -3.26 12.17
CA TYR A 45 -0.86 -3.96 12.58
C TYR A 45 0.37 -3.04 12.59
N CYS A 46 0.49 -2.13 11.62
CA CYS A 46 1.53 -1.09 11.65
C CYS A 46 1.40 -0.19 12.89
N SER A 47 0.17 0.21 13.27
CA SER A 47 -0.07 1.03 14.47
C SER A 47 0.28 0.31 15.79
N LYS A 48 0.29 -1.03 15.79
CA LYS A 48 0.69 -1.87 16.92
C LYS A 48 2.16 -2.27 16.88
N GLY A 49 2.94 -1.78 15.92
CA GLY A 49 4.37 -2.06 15.77
C GLY A 49 4.69 -3.37 15.05
N ASN A 50 3.68 -4.12 14.60
CA ASN A 50 3.89 -5.35 13.83
C ASN A 50 3.94 -5.03 12.33
N TYR A 51 5.07 -4.49 11.89
CA TYR A 51 5.23 -3.98 10.52
C TYR A 51 5.40 -5.07 9.47
N GLU A 52 6.08 -6.20 9.74
CA GLU A 52 6.23 -7.28 8.74
C GLU A 52 4.85 -7.78 8.25
N PHE A 53 3.95 -8.07 9.19
CA PHE A 53 2.59 -8.47 8.84
C PHE A 53 1.75 -7.29 8.32
N GLY A 54 1.88 -6.10 8.93
CA GLY A 54 1.13 -4.94 8.50
C GLY A 54 1.41 -4.55 7.05
N ILE A 55 2.68 -4.45 6.69
CA ILE A 55 3.13 -4.03 5.35
C ILE A 55 2.80 -5.08 4.30
N SER A 56 2.96 -6.38 4.59
CA SER A 56 2.54 -7.44 3.65
C SER A 56 1.03 -7.36 3.32
N ARG A 57 0.18 -7.01 4.29
CA ARG A 57 -1.25 -6.77 4.04
C ARG A 57 -1.50 -5.52 3.21
N ILE A 58 -0.79 -4.42 3.49
CA ILE A 58 -0.85 -3.21 2.66
C ILE A 58 -0.44 -3.53 1.22
N MET A 59 0.64 -4.28 0.99
CA MET A 59 1.08 -4.63 -0.36
C MET A 59 0.02 -5.47 -1.10
N LYS A 60 -0.51 -6.52 -0.45
CA LYS A 60 -1.58 -7.37 -1.04
C LYS A 60 -2.83 -6.56 -1.40
N SER A 61 -3.14 -5.50 -0.64
CA SER A 61 -4.34 -4.72 -0.89
C SER A 61 -4.35 -3.94 -2.22
N LEU A 62 -3.17 -3.67 -2.81
CA LEU A 62 -3.06 -2.91 -4.06
C LEU A 62 -3.04 -3.81 -5.30
N GLU A 63 -3.15 -5.12 -5.15
CA GLU A 63 -3.16 -6.05 -6.28
C GLU A 63 -4.59 -6.26 -6.83
N PRO A 64 -4.81 -6.17 -8.15
CA PRO A 64 -3.86 -5.73 -9.18
C PRO A 64 -3.75 -4.20 -9.27
N TYR A 65 -2.53 -3.69 -9.47
CA TYR A 65 -2.20 -2.25 -9.40
C TYR A 65 -3.04 -1.38 -10.34
N ASN A 66 -3.35 -1.87 -11.54
CA ASN A 66 -4.16 -1.17 -12.53
C ASN A 66 -5.62 -0.92 -12.09
N LYS A 67 -6.14 -1.71 -11.13
CA LYS A 67 -7.52 -1.57 -10.63
C LYS A 67 -7.60 -0.93 -9.25
N LYS A 68 -6.64 -1.24 -8.36
CA LYS A 68 -6.71 -0.87 -6.93
C LYS A 68 -5.83 0.31 -6.54
N LEU A 69 -4.78 0.62 -7.31
CA LEU A 69 -3.94 1.79 -7.03
C LEU A 69 -4.71 3.06 -7.39
N GLY A 70 -5.00 3.86 -6.37
CA GLY A 70 -5.74 5.11 -6.48
C GLY A 70 -5.29 6.10 -5.40
N THR A 71 -5.82 7.32 -5.44
CA THR A 71 -5.45 8.40 -4.52
C THR A 71 -5.64 7.98 -3.06
N ASP A 72 -6.79 7.38 -2.73
CA ASP A 72 -7.13 7.01 -1.35
C ASP A 72 -6.33 5.80 -0.86
N THR A 73 -6.21 4.76 -1.69
CA THR A 73 -5.43 3.56 -1.32
C THR A 73 -3.96 3.90 -1.15
N TRP A 74 -3.42 4.77 -2.00
CA TRP A 74 -2.06 5.28 -1.86
C TRP A 74 -1.88 6.16 -0.62
N PHE A 75 -2.86 7.00 -0.27
CA PHE A 75 -2.80 7.86 0.91
C PHE A 75 -2.58 7.05 2.20
N TYR A 76 -3.28 5.92 2.36
CA TYR A 76 -3.07 5.03 3.51
C TYR A 76 -1.76 4.25 3.41
N THR A 77 -1.41 3.78 2.21
CA THR A 77 -0.17 3.04 1.94
C THR A 77 1.06 3.85 2.29
N LYS A 78 1.18 5.09 1.77
CA LYS A 78 2.37 5.93 1.99
C LYS A 78 2.59 6.24 3.46
N ARG A 79 1.52 6.39 4.25
CA ARG A 79 1.61 6.64 5.70
C ARG A 79 2.15 5.42 6.45
N CYS A 80 1.74 4.22 6.09
CA CYS A 80 2.27 3.00 6.69
C CYS A 80 3.78 2.83 6.39
N PHE A 81 4.19 3.08 5.14
CA PHE A 81 5.60 3.06 4.75
C PHE A 81 6.44 4.15 5.44
N LEU A 82 5.93 5.37 5.56
CA LEU A 82 6.60 6.43 6.30
C LEU A 82 6.79 6.07 7.78
N SER A 83 5.75 5.50 8.41
CA SER A 83 5.81 5.03 9.80
C SER A 83 6.84 3.90 9.97
N LEU A 84 6.91 2.97 9.00
CA LEU A 84 7.94 1.93 8.97
C LEU A 84 9.34 2.56 8.91
N ILE A 85 9.59 3.41 7.92
CA ILE A 85 10.86 4.06 7.67
C ILE A 85 11.31 4.87 8.90
N GLU A 86 10.40 5.60 9.53
CA GLU A 86 10.68 6.36 10.75
C GLU A 86 11.18 5.45 11.88
N ASN A 87 10.51 4.32 12.10
CA ASN A 87 10.87 3.38 13.17
C ASN A 87 12.16 2.61 12.85
N MET A 88 12.43 2.30 11.58
CA MET A 88 13.72 1.75 11.15
C MET A 88 14.86 2.76 11.37
N THR A 89 14.64 4.03 11.00
CA THR A 89 15.64 5.10 11.16
C THR A 89 15.95 5.35 12.64
N LYS A 90 14.97 5.21 13.54
CA LYS A 90 15.15 5.30 14.99
C LYS A 90 15.76 4.05 15.61
N HIS A 91 16.09 3.02 14.82
CA HIS A 91 16.53 1.70 15.28
C HIS A 91 15.56 1.04 16.28
N MET A 92 14.27 1.40 16.22
CA MET A 92 13.24 0.78 17.06
C MET A 92 12.84 -0.59 16.51
N ILE A 93 13.07 -0.82 15.21
CA ILE A 93 12.65 -2.02 14.48
C ILE A 93 13.73 -2.38 13.47
N VAL A 94 14.01 -3.68 13.35
CA VAL A 94 14.87 -4.26 12.32
C VAL A 94 14.00 -5.16 11.46
N MET A 95 14.03 -4.96 10.15
CA MET A 95 13.27 -5.76 9.18
C MET A 95 14.21 -6.77 8.53
N LYS A 96 13.69 -7.95 8.19
CA LYS A 96 14.46 -8.92 7.39
C LYS A 96 14.70 -8.38 5.98
N ASP A 97 15.88 -8.66 5.43
CA ASP A 97 16.27 -8.23 4.08
C ASP A 97 15.25 -8.63 3.02
N ALA A 98 14.73 -9.85 3.08
CA ALA A 98 13.70 -10.34 2.16
C ALA A 98 12.46 -9.42 2.13
N VAL A 99 11.99 -8.97 3.30
CA VAL A 99 10.82 -8.09 3.40
C VAL A 99 11.15 -6.70 2.86
N ILE A 100 12.38 -6.21 3.05
CA ILE A 100 12.79 -4.92 2.49
C ILE A 100 12.87 -5.01 0.96
N GLN A 101 13.37 -6.11 0.40
CA GLN A 101 13.38 -6.33 -1.05
C GLN A 101 11.96 -6.38 -1.63
N GLU A 102 11.02 -7.07 -0.95
CA GLU A 102 9.61 -7.06 -1.33
C GLU A 102 9.01 -5.64 -1.30
N CYS A 103 9.34 -4.86 -0.27
CA CYS A 103 8.93 -3.45 -0.18
C CYS A 103 9.46 -2.60 -1.34
N ILE A 104 10.73 -2.79 -1.73
CA ILE A 104 11.34 -2.10 -2.86
C ILE A 104 10.61 -2.48 -4.15
N GLN A 105 10.42 -3.78 -4.40
CA GLN A 105 9.73 -4.28 -5.58
C GLN A 105 8.29 -3.76 -5.68
N PHE A 106 7.58 -3.72 -4.54
CA PHE A 106 6.24 -3.13 -4.46
C PHE A 106 6.23 -1.64 -4.84
N LEU A 107 7.18 -0.85 -4.33
CA LEU A 107 7.29 0.57 -4.67
C LEU A 107 7.65 0.77 -6.15
N GLU A 108 8.39 -0.14 -6.77
CA GLU A 108 8.65 -0.12 -8.22
C GLU A 108 7.41 -0.39 -9.06
N ASN A 109 6.57 -1.32 -8.63
CA ASN A 109 5.28 -1.56 -9.27
C ASN A 109 4.35 -0.34 -9.12
N CYS A 110 4.32 0.28 -7.94
CA CYS A 110 3.60 1.54 -7.73
C CYS A 110 4.17 2.67 -8.60
N GLU A 111 5.50 2.71 -8.79
CA GLU A 111 6.17 3.66 -9.67
C GLU A 111 5.72 3.49 -11.14
N LEU A 112 5.69 2.24 -11.61
CA LEU A 112 5.32 1.88 -12.98
C LEU A 112 3.86 2.22 -13.30
N HIS A 113 2.94 1.89 -12.39
CA HIS A 113 1.49 2.04 -12.59
C HIS A 113 0.92 3.38 -12.08
N GLY A 114 1.68 4.15 -11.31
CA GLY A 114 1.22 5.35 -10.62
C GLY A 114 1.28 6.66 -11.40
N LYS A 115 1.63 6.65 -12.69
CA LYS A 115 1.91 7.87 -13.47
C LYS A 115 0.69 8.79 -13.60
N THR A 116 -0.50 8.19 -13.70
CA THR A 116 -1.76 8.89 -13.88
C THR A 116 -2.55 9.04 -12.58
N VAL A 117 -2.00 8.59 -11.45
CA VAL A 117 -2.69 8.61 -10.15
C VAL A 117 -2.20 9.80 -9.34
N LYS A 118 -3.12 10.72 -9.02
CA LYS A 118 -2.85 11.90 -8.18
C LYS A 118 -2.66 11.50 -6.71
N THR A 119 -1.83 12.20 -5.96
CA THR A 119 -1.54 11.89 -4.54
C THR A 119 -2.33 12.75 -3.54
N SER A 120 -2.96 13.81 -4.01
CA SER A 120 -3.82 14.73 -3.25
C SER A 120 -5.23 14.71 -3.84
N ALA A 121 -6.23 14.42 -3.01
CA ALA A 121 -7.65 14.52 -3.39
C ALA A 121 -8.12 15.99 -3.44
N ASN A 122 -7.52 16.84 -2.61
CA ASN A 122 -7.72 18.27 -2.63
C ASN A 122 -6.80 18.87 -3.70
N GLY A 123 -7.24 18.85 -4.96
CA GLY A 123 -6.81 19.91 -5.86
C GLY A 123 -7.13 21.23 -5.17
N SER A 124 -6.17 22.15 -5.08
CA SER A 124 -6.48 23.53 -4.77
C SER A 124 -7.75 23.90 -5.56
N PHE A 125 -8.78 24.44 -4.93
CA PHE A 125 -10.05 24.84 -5.58
C PHE A 125 -9.88 25.84 -6.76
N PHE A 126 -8.63 26.11 -7.17
CA PHE A 126 -8.16 27.19 -8.03
C PHE A 126 -7.34 26.72 -9.25
N GLU A 127 -7.17 25.43 -9.51
CA GLU A 127 -6.36 24.99 -10.67
C GLU A 127 -7.16 24.14 -11.66
N GLU A 128 -7.60 24.78 -12.74
CA GLU A 128 -8.18 24.20 -13.98
C GLU A 128 -7.15 23.40 -14.81
N ASN A 129 -6.06 22.92 -14.20
CA ASN A 129 -5.07 22.07 -14.88
C ASN A 129 -5.43 20.60 -14.66
N ASP A 130 -6.01 19.98 -15.69
CA ASP A 130 -6.42 18.57 -15.66
C ASP A 130 -5.23 17.61 -15.45
N ALA A 131 -4.02 18.02 -15.84
CA ALA A 131 -2.79 17.25 -15.68
C ALA A 131 -2.20 17.40 -14.26
N PRO A 132 -1.87 16.29 -13.56
CA PRO A 132 -1.12 16.36 -12.30
C PRO A 132 0.22 17.07 -12.51
N ASP A 133 0.62 17.94 -11.57
CA ASP A 133 2.04 18.30 -11.46
C ASP A 133 2.83 17.00 -11.29
N GLY A 134 3.99 16.88 -11.94
CA GLY A 134 4.81 15.66 -11.90
C GLY A 134 5.19 15.24 -10.47
N LYS A 135 5.15 16.18 -9.52
CA LYS A 135 5.40 15.97 -8.08
C LYS A 135 4.19 15.46 -7.29
N GLU A 136 2.99 15.51 -7.85
CA GLU A 136 1.74 15.08 -7.20
C GLU A 136 1.25 13.73 -7.74
N THR A 137 2.18 12.88 -8.18
CA THR A 137 1.90 11.56 -8.72
C THR A 137 2.37 10.46 -7.78
N VAL A 138 1.64 9.34 -7.77
CA VAL A 138 2.06 8.14 -7.02
C VAL A 138 3.46 7.72 -7.46
N THR A 139 3.77 7.83 -8.76
CA THR A 139 5.11 7.55 -9.28
C THR A 139 6.20 8.34 -8.55
N TYR A 140 5.99 9.64 -8.36
CA TYR A 140 6.98 10.49 -7.70
C TYR A 140 7.12 10.16 -6.20
N GLU A 141 6.02 9.97 -5.49
CA GLU A 141 6.05 9.62 -4.07
C GLU A 141 6.64 8.21 -3.84
N ALA A 142 6.30 7.23 -4.67
CA ALA A 142 6.86 5.87 -4.59
C ALA A 142 8.38 5.88 -4.80
N ARG A 143 8.89 6.65 -5.78
CA ARG A 143 10.33 6.81 -6.00
C ARG A 143 11.03 7.45 -4.80
N LYS A 144 10.40 8.42 -4.15
CA LYS A 144 10.95 9.03 -2.91
C LYS A 144 11.05 8.02 -1.79
N LEU A 145 9.98 7.27 -1.51
CA LEU A 145 9.99 6.23 -0.47
C LEU A 145 11.07 5.17 -0.75
N LYS A 146 11.17 4.71 -2.00
CA LYS A 146 12.20 3.76 -2.45
C LYS A 146 13.61 4.29 -2.20
N CYS A 147 13.86 5.55 -2.57
CA CYS A 147 15.15 6.21 -2.34
C CYS A 147 15.52 6.27 -0.86
N ILE A 148 14.56 6.55 0.03
CA ILE A 148 14.82 6.58 1.48
C ILE A 148 15.16 5.17 2.00
N LEU A 149 14.40 4.14 1.60
CA LEU A 149 14.68 2.75 1.98
C LEU A 149 16.07 2.29 1.51
N LEU A 150 16.43 2.57 0.25
CA LEU A 150 17.76 2.23 -0.28
C LEU A 150 18.89 2.95 0.46
N LYS A 151 18.68 4.21 0.86
CA LYS A 151 19.66 4.93 1.67
C LYS A 151 19.85 4.25 3.02
N LEU A 152 18.77 3.86 3.71
CA LEU A 152 18.85 3.17 4.99
C LEU A 152 19.64 1.86 4.91
N LEU A 153 19.49 1.09 3.83
CA LEU A 153 20.29 -0.12 3.60
C LEU A 153 21.78 0.17 3.35
N ASN A 154 22.09 1.26 2.64
CA ASN A 154 23.46 1.62 2.29
C ASN A 154 24.22 2.33 3.42
N PHE A 155 23.57 2.73 4.52
CA PHE A 155 24.22 3.34 5.68
C PHE A 155 24.97 2.34 6.58
N GLU A 156 24.87 1.04 6.32
CA GLU A 156 25.59 -0.01 7.08
C GLU A 156 26.94 -0.43 6.47
N ASN A 157 27.47 0.29 5.47
CA ASN A 157 28.82 0.07 4.91
C ASN A 157 29.77 1.24 5.17
#